data_AF-A0A3D4QXI8-F1
#
_entry.id   AF-A0A3D4QXI8-F1
#
_cell.length_a   1.000
_cell.length_b   1.000
_cell.length_c   1.000
_cell.angle_alpha   90.00
_cell.angle_beta   90.00
_cell.angle_gamma   90.00
#
_symmetry.space_group_name_H-M   'P 1'
#
loop_
_entity.id
_entity.type
_entity.pdbx_description
1 polymer ?
#
loop_
_entity_poly.entity_id
_entity_poly.type
_entity_poly.pdbx_seq_one_letter_code
_entity_poly.pdbx_strand_id
1 'polypeptide(L)'
;MQKWLENLRRNSFYRGKSLPALLFNIVFAELSLFVIGYLWFVQRTKIPLLSLFLTLTVLGLMTTAFVFRYRKSYVKKKAEARRKAAGEFIAEELKQLNKEEFQWQIMRLLLKLDGITDINCNGDILETTIEDKKAVIACHHAGLEEEISPHCLSAFLNQAKLSGYSYAIYITTGTYSEACKDLANKKGSLQVQLLDMEILLDIMEDAGMFPDDKTIDRIIDKKIFNRREKLQAVKKEILAPKRIRTYLGYSLFFFVLSRLFDRMSLYYLIVAAAFLALAVLTWFYNRKNPEKPEEQGLLLKKPVHKA
;
A
#
# COMPACT_ATOMS: atom_id res chain seq x y z
N MET A 1 -4.77 10.70 -25.54
CA MET A 1 -5.72 10.79 -24.41
C MET A 1 -5.48 9.71 -23.33
N GLN A 2 -5.25 8.44 -23.70
CA GLN A 2 -4.95 7.34 -22.75
C GLN A 2 -3.70 7.58 -21.88
N LYS A 3 -2.55 7.95 -22.47
CA LYS A 3 -1.31 8.26 -21.72
C LYS A 3 -1.50 9.33 -20.62
N TRP A 4 -2.35 10.33 -20.86
CA TRP A 4 -2.64 11.38 -19.88
C TRP A 4 -3.42 10.82 -18.69
N LEU A 5 -4.46 10.01 -18.96
CA LEU A 5 -5.23 9.33 -17.92
C LEU A 5 -4.38 8.36 -17.10
N GLU A 6 -3.47 7.62 -17.73
CA GLU A 6 -2.51 6.75 -17.04
C GLU A 6 -1.57 7.53 -16.13
N ASN A 7 -1.05 8.65 -16.62
CA ASN A 7 -0.15 9.49 -15.83
C ASN A 7 -0.87 10.10 -14.61
N LEU A 8 -2.12 10.54 -14.78
CA LEU A 8 -2.95 11.02 -13.66
C LEU A 8 -3.25 9.92 -12.64
N ARG A 9 -3.46 8.69 -13.09
CA ARG A 9 -3.71 7.52 -12.21
C ARG A 9 -2.49 7.20 -11.37
N ARG A 10 -1.31 7.12 -11.99
CA ARG A 10 -0.05 6.90 -11.28
C ARG A 10 0.23 8.05 -10.30
N ASN A 11 -0.09 9.28 -10.69
CA ASN A 11 0.04 10.44 -9.82
C ASN A 11 -0.85 10.35 -8.57
N SER A 12 -2.10 9.88 -8.72
CA SER A 12 -3.00 9.56 -7.60
C SER A 12 -2.44 8.43 -6.73
N PHE A 13 -1.85 7.40 -7.31
CA PHE A 13 -1.27 6.27 -6.59
C PHE A 13 -0.10 6.72 -5.69
N TYR A 14 0.86 7.48 -6.23
CA TYR A 14 1.99 8.01 -5.46
C TYR A 14 1.59 8.97 -4.34
N ARG A 15 0.43 9.61 -4.45
CA ARG A 15 -0.03 10.64 -3.50
C ARG A 15 -1.00 10.13 -2.44
N GLY A 16 -1.62 8.97 -2.66
CA GLY A 16 -2.67 8.42 -1.80
C GLY A 16 -3.98 9.22 -1.80
N LYS A 17 -4.08 10.31 -2.55
CA LYS A 17 -5.26 11.20 -2.65
C LYS A 17 -5.71 11.33 -4.10
N SER A 18 -7.02 11.48 -4.30
CA SER A 18 -7.57 11.71 -5.64
C SER A 18 -7.25 13.13 -6.12
N LEU A 19 -6.89 13.28 -7.39
CA LEU A 19 -6.64 14.57 -8.04
C LEU A 19 -7.82 15.55 -7.99
N PRO A 20 -9.09 15.14 -8.20
CA PRO A 20 -10.21 16.08 -8.06
C PRO A 20 -10.37 16.59 -6.63
N ALA A 21 -10.14 15.76 -5.61
CA ALA A 21 -10.18 16.22 -4.22
C ALA A 21 -9.05 17.23 -3.93
N LEU A 22 -7.87 17.05 -4.53
CA LEU A 22 -6.78 18.00 -4.40
C LEU A 22 -7.10 19.35 -5.07
N LEU A 23 -7.60 19.32 -6.30
CA LEU A 23 -7.98 20.55 -7.02
C LEU A 23 -9.08 21.29 -6.28
N PHE A 24 -10.10 20.58 -5.80
CA PHE A 24 -11.17 21.17 -5.01
C PHE A 24 -10.62 21.83 -3.74
N ASN A 25 -9.76 21.12 -2.98
CA ASN A 25 -9.18 21.66 -1.76
C ASN A 25 -8.27 22.86 -2.02
N ILE A 26 -7.47 22.85 -3.09
CA ILE A 26 -6.58 23.96 -3.44
C ILE A 26 -7.41 25.18 -3.84
N VAL A 27 -8.37 25.02 -4.76
CA VAL A 27 -9.24 26.12 -5.20
C VAL A 27 -10.02 26.70 -4.03
N PHE A 28 -10.55 25.85 -3.16
CA PHE A 28 -11.26 26.28 -1.96
C PHE A 28 -10.35 27.06 -0.99
N ALA A 29 -9.12 26.57 -0.77
CA ALA A 29 -8.15 27.24 0.09
C ALA A 29 -7.69 28.57 -0.49
N GLU A 30 -7.43 28.63 -1.80
CA GLU A 30 -7.03 29.86 -2.51
C GLU A 30 -8.15 30.91 -2.49
N LEU A 31 -9.40 30.50 -2.74
CA LEU A 31 -10.56 31.40 -2.62
C LEU A 31 -10.72 31.92 -1.19
N SER A 32 -10.58 31.04 -0.19
CA SER A 32 -10.69 31.43 1.22
C SER A 32 -9.58 32.43 1.60
N LEU A 33 -8.33 32.14 1.22
CA LEU A 33 -7.19 33.02 1.46
C LEU A 33 -7.32 34.36 0.71
N PHE A 34 -7.86 34.34 -0.50
CA PHE A 34 -8.13 35.55 -1.27
C PHE A 34 -9.15 36.44 -0.56
N VAL A 35 -10.28 35.89 -0.12
CA VAL A 35 -11.32 36.65 0.59
C VAL A 35 -10.77 37.25 1.90
N ILE A 36 -10.08 36.44 2.69
CA ILE A 36 -9.49 36.88 3.97
C ILE A 36 -8.44 37.97 3.73
N GLY A 37 -7.52 37.73 2.80
CA GLY A 37 -6.46 38.68 2.45
C GLY A 37 -7.02 40.00 1.92
N TYR A 38 -7.99 39.93 1.01
CA TYR A 38 -8.62 41.11 0.43
C TYR A 38 -9.32 41.96 1.50
N LEU A 39 -10.15 41.34 2.35
CA LEU A 39 -10.84 42.06 3.43
C LEU A 39 -9.85 42.73 4.40
N TRP A 40 -8.77 42.04 4.74
CA TRP A 40 -7.72 42.57 5.62
C TRP A 40 -7.01 43.79 5.00
N PHE A 41 -6.62 43.72 3.72
CA PHE A 41 -5.96 44.83 3.03
C PHE A 41 -6.90 46.02 2.77
N VAL A 42 -8.18 45.78 2.44
CA VAL A 42 -9.17 46.86 2.26
C VAL A 42 -9.41 47.64 3.54
N GLN A 43 -9.53 46.94 4.68
CA GLN A 43 -9.68 47.60 5.98
C GLN A 43 -8.47 48.48 6.35
N ARG A 44 -7.26 48.05 5.97
CA ARG A 44 -6.01 48.75 6.31
C ARG A 44 -5.67 49.90 5.37
N THR A 45 -5.78 49.68 4.06
CA THR A 45 -5.33 50.65 3.06
C THR A 45 -6.44 51.63 2.66
N LYS A 46 -7.71 51.26 2.85
CA LYS A 46 -8.91 52.02 2.41
C LYS A 46 -8.97 52.29 0.89
N ILE A 47 -8.05 51.72 0.11
CA ILE A 47 -7.98 51.85 -1.35
C ILE A 47 -8.24 50.46 -1.95
N PRO A 48 -9.41 50.23 -2.58
CA PRO A 48 -9.80 48.90 -3.07
C PRO A 48 -8.82 48.32 -4.10
N LEU A 49 -8.34 49.15 -5.03
CA LEU A 49 -7.44 48.72 -6.11
C LEU A 49 -6.07 48.27 -5.58
N LEU A 50 -5.49 49.04 -4.64
CA LEU A 50 -4.22 48.72 -3.99
C LEU A 50 -4.33 47.43 -3.17
N SER A 51 -5.45 47.25 -2.47
CA SER A 51 -5.73 46.03 -1.71
C SER A 51 -5.76 44.80 -2.60
N LEU A 52 -6.48 44.88 -3.73
CA LEU A 52 -6.56 43.79 -4.69
C LEU A 52 -5.17 43.42 -5.25
N PHE A 53 -4.37 44.41 -5.62
CA PHE A 53 -3.01 44.18 -6.10
C PHE A 53 -2.13 43.50 -5.05
N LEU A 54 -2.18 43.96 -3.79
CA LEU A 54 -1.44 43.36 -2.67
C LEU A 54 -1.87 41.92 -2.39
N THR A 55 -3.18 41.66 -2.34
CA THR A 55 -3.72 40.31 -2.13
C THR A 55 -3.26 39.36 -3.24
N LEU A 56 -3.36 39.77 -4.51
CA LEU A 56 -2.92 38.94 -5.63
C LEU A 56 -1.41 38.66 -5.60
N THR A 57 -0.61 39.65 -5.22
CA THR A 57 0.85 39.50 -5.09
C THR A 57 1.20 38.48 -4.00
N VAL A 58 0.61 38.63 -2.80
CA VAL A 58 0.82 37.70 -1.68
C VAL A 58 0.35 36.29 -2.03
N LEU A 59 -0.83 36.18 -2.66
CA LEU A 59 -1.39 34.89 -3.06
C LEU A 59 -0.50 34.21 -4.11
N GLY A 60 -0.03 34.95 -5.12
CA GLY A 60 0.87 34.43 -6.15
C GLY A 60 2.19 33.89 -5.58
N LEU A 61 2.78 34.60 -4.62
CA LEU A 61 3.98 34.14 -3.91
C LEU A 61 3.71 32.87 -3.08
N MET A 62 2.60 32.84 -2.34
CA MET A 62 2.19 31.67 -1.56
C MET A 62 1.95 30.44 -2.44
N THR A 63 1.19 30.58 -3.52
CA THR A 63 0.91 29.48 -4.46
C THR A 63 2.20 28.98 -5.09
N THR A 64 3.13 29.87 -5.46
CA THR A 64 4.43 29.49 -6.02
C THR A 64 5.25 28.69 -5.01
N ALA A 65 5.38 29.18 -3.77
CA ALA A 65 6.08 28.47 -2.70
C ALA A 65 5.45 27.09 -2.41
N PHE A 66 4.12 27.02 -2.41
CA PHE A 66 3.38 25.77 -2.26
C PHE A 66 3.70 24.79 -3.39
N VAL A 67 3.70 25.22 -4.65
CA VAL A 67 4.02 24.38 -5.81
C VAL A 67 5.44 23.83 -5.74
N PHE A 68 6.43 24.63 -5.35
CA PHE A 68 7.81 24.15 -5.17
C PHE A 68 7.92 23.09 -4.08
N ARG A 69 7.33 23.35 -2.90
CA ARG A 69 7.30 22.39 -1.79
C ARG A 69 6.58 21.10 -2.20
N TYR A 70 5.51 21.25 -2.96
CA TYR A 70 4.71 20.14 -3.47
C TYR A 70 5.49 19.27 -4.45
N ARG A 71 6.25 19.87 -5.38
CA ARG A 71 7.12 19.13 -6.31
C ARG A 71 8.18 18.32 -5.55
N LYS A 72 8.86 18.93 -4.57
CA LYS A 72 9.86 18.24 -3.74
C LYS A 72 9.26 17.05 -2.99
N SER A 73 8.10 17.26 -2.36
CA SER A 73 7.37 16.19 -1.67
C SER A 73 6.93 15.08 -2.62
N TYR A 74 6.48 15.44 -3.83
CA TYR A 74 6.04 14.48 -4.83
C TYR A 74 7.16 13.55 -5.30
N VAL A 75 8.36 14.07 -5.55
CA VAL A 75 9.51 13.25 -5.95
C VAL A 75 9.85 12.24 -4.87
N LYS A 76 9.90 12.66 -3.60
CA LYS A 76 10.14 11.76 -2.46
C LYS A 76 9.08 10.67 -2.37
N LYS A 77 7.79 11.05 -2.41
CA LYS A 77 6.66 10.10 -2.35
C LYS A 77 6.64 9.14 -3.53
N LYS A 78 7.02 9.60 -4.72
CA LYS A 78 7.13 8.76 -5.91
C LYS A 78 8.22 7.71 -5.71
N ALA A 79 9.40 8.11 -5.25
CA ALA A 79 10.51 7.18 -4.98
C ALA A 79 10.12 6.14 -3.91
N GLU A 80 9.56 6.60 -2.79
CA GLU A 80 9.11 5.74 -1.68
C GLU A 80 8.03 4.73 -2.13
N ALA A 81 7.02 5.18 -2.89
CA ALA A 81 5.99 4.29 -3.42
C ALA A 81 6.53 3.29 -4.45
N ARG A 82 7.55 3.66 -5.23
CA ARG A 82 8.22 2.73 -6.16
C ARG A 82 9.04 1.68 -5.40
N ARG A 83 9.88 2.12 -4.45
CA ARG A 83 10.65 1.25 -3.56
C ARG A 83 9.74 0.25 -2.86
N LYS A 84 8.66 0.74 -2.24
CA LYS A 84 7.65 -0.10 -1.59
C LYS A 84 7.00 -1.09 -2.55
N ALA A 85 6.63 -0.66 -3.76
CA ALA A 85 5.99 -1.54 -4.73
C ALA A 85 6.94 -2.65 -5.23
N ALA A 86 8.22 -2.33 -5.40
CA ALA A 86 9.28 -3.26 -5.79
C ALA A 86 9.64 -4.23 -4.66
N GLY A 87 9.83 -3.71 -3.44
CA GLY A 87 10.11 -4.51 -2.25
C GLY A 87 8.98 -5.50 -1.94
N GLU A 88 7.71 -5.05 -1.99
CA GLU A 88 6.56 -5.97 -1.85
C GLU A 88 6.52 -7.05 -2.93
N PHE A 89 6.98 -6.76 -4.15
CA PHE A 89 7.02 -7.73 -5.24
C PHE A 89 8.12 -8.77 -5.02
N ILE A 90 9.34 -8.33 -4.68
CA ILE A 90 10.45 -9.25 -4.37
C ILE A 90 10.14 -10.08 -3.12
N ALA A 91 9.58 -9.48 -2.07
CA ALA A 91 9.20 -10.20 -0.87
C ALA A 91 8.23 -11.34 -1.18
N GLU A 92 7.24 -11.08 -2.04
CA GLU A 92 6.29 -12.08 -2.49
C GLU A 92 6.97 -13.18 -3.33
N GLU A 93 7.89 -12.81 -4.24
CA GLU A 93 8.68 -13.80 -4.98
C GLU A 93 9.51 -14.68 -4.04
N LEU A 94 10.24 -14.09 -3.08
CA LEU A 94 11.06 -14.82 -2.10
C LEU A 94 10.22 -15.76 -1.22
N LYS A 95 9.01 -15.33 -0.82
CA LYS A 95 8.07 -16.18 -0.05
C LYS A 95 7.57 -17.39 -0.84
N GLN A 96 7.51 -17.28 -2.17
CA GLN A 96 7.02 -18.36 -3.05
C GLN A 96 8.12 -19.37 -3.43
N LEU A 97 9.40 -19.05 -3.21
CA LEU A 97 10.51 -19.96 -3.48
C LEU A 97 10.45 -21.18 -2.57
N ASN A 98 11.01 -22.29 -3.04
CA ASN A 98 11.37 -23.38 -2.14
C ASN A 98 12.69 -23.09 -1.39
N LYS A 99 13.04 -23.93 -0.42
CA LYS A 99 14.24 -23.75 0.42
C LYS A 99 15.54 -23.65 -0.40
N GLU A 100 15.70 -24.51 -1.40
CA GLU A 100 16.90 -24.54 -2.25
C GLU A 100 16.98 -23.29 -3.12
N GLU A 101 15.89 -22.93 -3.78
CA GLU A 101 15.78 -21.72 -4.60
C GLU A 101 16.05 -20.45 -3.77
N PHE A 102 15.55 -20.40 -2.54
CA PHE A 102 15.83 -19.30 -1.61
C PHE A 102 17.33 -19.22 -1.30
N GLN A 103 17.97 -20.34 -0.94
CA GLN A 103 19.42 -20.40 -0.72
C GLN A 103 20.21 -19.95 -1.96
N TRP A 104 19.78 -20.34 -3.16
CA TRP A 104 20.38 -19.88 -4.42
C TRP A 104 20.24 -18.36 -4.63
N GLN A 105 19.10 -17.77 -4.29
CA GLN A 105 18.94 -16.31 -4.36
C GLN A 105 19.84 -15.58 -3.37
N ILE A 106 19.97 -16.12 -2.14
CA ILE A 106 20.90 -15.57 -1.15
C ILE A 106 22.33 -15.66 -1.64
N MET A 107 22.76 -16.80 -2.20
CA MET A 107 24.10 -16.93 -2.77
C MET A 107 24.34 -15.91 -3.88
N ARG A 108 23.36 -15.70 -4.76
CA ARG A 108 23.43 -14.69 -5.82
C ARG A 108 23.54 -13.26 -5.28
N LEU A 109 22.88 -12.97 -4.17
CA LEU A 109 23.01 -11.69 -3.46
C LEU A 109 24.43 -11.53 -2.90
N LEU A 110 24.93 -12.54 -2.19
CA LEU A 110 26.26 -12.52 -1.58
C LEU A 110 27.37 -12.29 -2.61
N LEU A 111 27.30 -12.94 -3.78
CA LEU A 111 28.26 -12.74 -4.88
C LEU A 111 28.24 -11.33 -5.49
N LYS A 112 27.20 -10.54 -5.23
CA LYS A 112 27.13 -9.13 -5.65
C LYS A 112 27.67 -8.16 -4.60
N LEU A 113 27.87 -8.61 -3.36
CA LEU A 113 28.38 -7.76 -2.29
C LEU A 113 29.89 -7.66 -2.38
N ASP A 114 30.41 -6.45 -2.23
CA ASP A 114 31.84 -6.21 -2.22
C ASP A 114 32.49 -6.93 -1.02
N GLY A 115 33.57 -7.66 -1.27
CA GLY A 115 34.33 -8.39 -0.24
C GLY A 115 33.94 -9.85 -0.03
N ILE A 116 32.99 -10.39 -0.81
CA ILE A 116 32.61 -11.81 -0.80
C ILE A 116 32.96 -12.44 -2.15
N THR A 117 34.04 -13.23 -2.21
CA THR A 117 34.52 -13.84 -3.46
C THR A 117 34.28 -15.35 -3.52
N ASP A 118 34.42 -16.04 -2.39
CA ASP A 118 34.34 -17.49 -2.32
C ASP A 118 33.20 -17.93 -1.40
N ILE A 119 32.26 -18.68 -1.96
CA ILE A 119 31.12 -19.24 -1.23
C ILE A 119 31.16 -20.75 -1.42
N ASN A 120 31.29 -21.49 -0.31
CA ASN A 120 31.18 -22.94 -0.30
C ASN A 120 29.80 -23.34 0.23
N CYS A 121 29.09 -24.17 -0.53
CA CYS A 121 27.78 -24.68 -0.12
C CYS A 121 27.95 -26.05 0.54
N ASN A 122 27.64 -26.15 1.83
CA ASN A 122 27.68 -27.40 2.56
C ASN A 122 26.28 -27.74 3.09
N GLY A 123 25.46 -28.38 2.25
CA GLY A 123 24.05 -28.63 2.54
C GLY A 123 23.28 -27.31 2.74
N ASP A 124 22.68 -27.16 3.92
CA ASP A 124 21.80 -26.03 4.25
C ASP A 124 22.54 -24.74 4.69
N ILE A 125 23.87 -24.77 4.74
CA ILE A 125 24.69 -23.62 5.15
C ILE A 125 25.62 -23.18 4.02
N LEU A 126 25.85 -21.87 3.96
CA LEU A 126 26.84 -21.25 3.10
C LEU A 126 28.03 -20.82 3.94
N GLU A 127 29.23 -21.19 3.54
CA GLU A 127 30.48 -20.81 4.19
C GLU A 127 31.21 -19.80 3.31
N THR A 128 31.72 -18.73 3.92
CA THR A 128 32.44 -17.69 3.19
C THR A 128 33.45 -16.98 4.10
N THR A 129 34.18 -16.01 3.55
CA THR A 129 35.10 -15.16 4.29
C THR A 129 34.65 -13.71 4.14
N ILE A 130 34.43 -13.02 5.26
CA ILE A 130 34.03 -11.61 5.30
C ILE A 130 35.08 -10.87 6.14
N GLU A 131 35.75 -9.87 5.58
CA GLU A 131 36.84 -9.13 6.25
C GLU A 131 37.91 -10.06 6.86
N ASP A 132 38.37 -11.06 6.09
CA ASP A 132 39.33 -12.10 6.52
C ASP A 132 38.85 -12.99 7.70
N LYS A 133 37.58 -12.89 8.09
CA LYS A 133 36.97 -13.73 9.12
C LYS A 133 36.14 -14.84 8.48
N LYS A 134 36.31 -16.06 8.99
CA LYS A 134 35.50 -17.21 8.59
C LYS A 134 34.05 -16.99 9.01
N ALA A 135 33.16 -16.91 8.03
CA ALA A 135 31.74 -16.65 8.20
C ALA A 135 30.89 -17.86 7.80
N VAL A 136 29.81 -18.10 8.53
CA VAL A 136 28.80 -19.10 8.18
C VAL A 136 27.43 -18.44 8.09
N ILE A 137 26.66 -18.83 7.08
CA ILE A 137 25.37 -18.23 6.74
C ILE A 137 24.33 -19.34 6.68
N ALA A 138 23.30 -19.24 7.52
CA ALA A 138 22.14 -20.12 7.47
C ALA A 138 21.00 -19.44 6.70
N CYS A 139 20.42 -20.16 5.75
CA CYS A 139 19.24 -19.71 5.00
C CYS A 139 18.01 -20.47 5.51
N HIS A 140 17.11 -19.77 6.20
CA HIS A 140 15.86 -20.34 6.68
C HIS A 140 14.68 -19.79 5.89
N HIS A 141 14.02 -20.63 5.12
CA HIS A 141 12.76 -20.27 4.47
C HIS A 141 11.60 -20.62 5.39
N ALA A 142 11.07 -19.60 6.07
CA ALA A 142 9.90 -19.71 6.92
C ALA A 142 8.64 -19.60 6.04
N GLY A 143 7.75 -20.60 6.13
CA GLY A 143 6.43 -20.52 5.51
C GLY A 143 5.53 -19.57 6.30
N LEU A 144 4.72 -18.74 5.62
CA LEU A 144 3.62 -17.97 6.21
C LEU A 144 3.95 -17.16 7.50
N GLU A 145 4.92 -16.25 7.43
CA GLU A 145 5.25 -15.31 8.55
C GLU A 145 5.53 -16.02 9.88
N GLU A 146 6.04 -17.24 9.83
CA GLU A 146 6.45 -17.99 11.00
C GLU A 146 7.58 -17.28 11.74
N GLU A 147 7.42 -17.18 13.06
CA GLU A 147 8.41 -16.61 13.95
C GLU A 147 9.48 -17.65 14.27
N ILE A 148 10.76 -17.26 14.16
CA ILE A 148 11.87 -18.19 14.33
C ILE A 148 12.01 -18.61 15.80
N SER A 149 12.03 -19.93 16.02
CA SER A 149 12.27 -20.53 17.33
C SER A 149 13.68 -20.23 17.86
N PRO A 150 13.83 -19.72 19.10
CA PRO A 150 15.13 -19.50 19.73
C PRO A 150 15.97 -20.78 19.84
N HIS A 151 15.32 -21.95 19.92
CA HIS A 151 16.01 -23.23 19.95
C HIS A 151 16.76 -23.49 18.64
N CYS A 152 16.11 -23.28 17.49
CA CYS A 152 16.73 -23.47 16.18
C CYS A 152 17.93 -22.51 15.98
N LEU A 153 17.77 -21.24 16.35
CA LEU A 153 18.86 -20.27 16.27
C LEU A 153 20.02 -20.66 17.21
N SER A 154 19.74 -21.01 18.46
CA SER A 154 20.78 -21.39 19.42
C SER A 154 21.56 -22.65 18.99
N ALA A 155 20.90 -23.64 18.40
CA ALA A 155 21.55 -24.84 17.86
C ALA A 155 22.55 -24.48 16.75
N PHE A 156 22.14 -23.63 15.80
CA PHE A 156 23.01 -23.12 14.74
C PHE A 156 24.21 -22.34 15.30
N LEU A 157 23.97 -21.40 16.22
CA LEU A 157 25.04 -20.57 16.78
C LEU A 157 26.05 -21.39 17.60
N ASN A 158 25.59 -22.43 18.30
CA ASN A 158 26.48 -23.34 19.03
C ASN A 158 27.32 -24.18 18.07
N GLN A 159 26.73 -24.69 16.99
CA GLN A 159 27.46 -25.42 15.95
C GLN A 159 28.51 -24.52 15.26
N ALA A 160 28.16 -23.27 14.97
CA ALA A 160 29.06 -22.29 14.39
C ALA A 160 30.28 -22.02 15.30
N LYS A 161 30.05 -21.85 16.61
CA LYS A 161 31.12 -21.68 17.60
C LYS A 161 32.04 -22.89 17.69
N LEU A 162 31.48 -24.10 17.74
CA LEU A 162 32.26 -25.35 17.82
C LEU A 162 33.11 -25.57 16.56
N SER A 163 32.63 -25.11 15.41
CA SER A 163 33.32 -25.22 14.12
C SER A 163 34.35 -24.09 13.89
N GLY A 164 34.55 -23.21 14.87
CA GLY A 164 35.56 -22.15 14.82
C GLY A 164 35.20 -20.94 13.96
N TYR A 165 33.93 -20.75 13.61
CA TYR A 165 33.49 -19.54 12.89
C TYR A 165 33.57 -18.31 13.79
N SER A 166 33.99 -17.18 13.22
CA SER A 166 34.09 -15.89 13.94
C SER A 166 32.89 -14.99 13.64
N TYR A 167 32.19 -15.25 12.53
CA TYR A 167 31.01 -14.51 12.10
C TYR A 167 29.88 -15.47 11.71
N ALA A 168 28.66 -15.19 12.13
CA ALA A 168 27.48 -15.97 11.77
C ALA A 168 26.35 -15.05 11.30
N ILE A 169 25.77 -15.37 10.14
CA ILE A 169 24.62 -14.68 9.59
C ILE A 169 23.46 -15.67 9.57
N TYR A 170 22.32 -15.29 10.14
CA TYR A 170 21.08 -16.04 10.00
C TYR A 170 20.15 -15.22 9.12
N ILE A 171 19.70 -15.78 8.00
CA ILE A 171 18.80 -15.12 7.05
C ILE A 171 17.46 -15.84 7.10
N THR A 172 16.37 -15.08 7.21
CA THR A 172 15.02 -15.64 7.20
C THR A 172 14.03 -14.80 6.40
N THR A 173 13.04 -15.48 5.80
CA THR A 173 11.83 -14.85 5.26
C THR A 173 10.78 -14.52 6.33
N GLY A 174 10.94 -15.06 7.55
CA GLY A 174 10.07 -14.84 8.69
C GLY A 174 10.49 -13.68 9.59
N THR A 175 10.09 -13.73 10.87
CA THR A 175 10.43 -12.72 11.87
C THR A 175 11.21 -13.32 13.03
N TYR A 176 11.98 -12.48 13.74
CA TYR A 176 12.70 -12.89 14.93
C TYR A 176 11.99 -12.45 16.20
N SER A 177 11.78 -13.39 17.11
CA SER A 177 11.38 -13.12 18.48
C SER A 177 12.41 -12.28 19.24
N GLU A 178 11.98 -11.62 20.32
CA GLU A 178 12.90 -10.90 21.21
C GLU A 178 13.98 -11.82 21.79
N ALA A 179 13.62 -13.06 22.13
CA ALA A 179 14.57 -14.06 22.61
C ALA A 179 15.67 -14.39 21.57
N CYS A 180 15.33 -14.42 20.27
CA CYS A 180 16.32 -14.57 19.20
C CYS A 180 17.26 -13.37 19.12
N LYS A 181 16.74 -12.15 19.28
CA LYS A 181 17.53 -10.91 19.29
C LYS A 181 18.48 -10.86 20.49
N ASP A 182 18.02 -11.28 21.66
CA ASP A 182 18.85 -11.37 22.87
C ASP A 182 20.00 -12.38 22.71
N LEU A 183 19.74 -13.52 22.05
CA LEU A 183 20.77 -14.51 21.73
C LEU A 183 21.84 -13.95 20.79
N ALA A 184 21.46 -13.18 19.78
CA ALA A 184 22.39 -12.55 18.85
C ALA A 184 23.22 -11.43 19.50
N ASN A 185 22.63 -10.68 20.44
CA ASN A 185 23.30 -9.57 21.14
C ASN A 185 24.27 -10.03 22.25
N LYS A 186 24.26 -11.32 22.61
CA LYS A 186 25.13 -11.85 23.66
C LYS A 186 26.60 -11.76 23.25
N LYS A 187 27.38 -10.93 23.95
CA LYS A 187 28.82 -10.78 23.72
C LYS A 187 29.53 -12.13 23.85
N GLY A 188 30.34 -12.46 22.85
CA GLY A 188 31.11 -13.70 22.79
C GLY A 188 32.13 -13.66 21.65
N SER A 189 32.78 -14.81 21.40
CA SER A 189 33.75 -14.98 20.30
C SER A 189 33.13 -15.03 18.90
N LEU A 190 31.83 -15.28 18.81
CA LEU A 190 31.07 -15.30 17.56
C LEU A 190 30.23 -14.03 17.44
N GLN A 191 30.50 -13.23 16.42
CA GLN A 191 29.64 -12.11 16.04
C GLN A 191 28.44 -12.62 15.25
N VAL A 192 27.23 -12.21 15.62
CA VAL A 192 25.99 -12.70 15.04
C VAL A 192 25.23 -11.56 14.36
N GLN A 193 24.78 -11.79 13.14
CA GLN A 193 23.88 -10.90 12.41
C GLN A 193 22.60 -11.64 12.06
N LEU A 194 21.46 -11.03 12.40
CA LEU A 194 20.14 -11.51 12.03
C LEU A 194 19.63 -10.66 10.86
N LEU A 195 19.19 -11.32 9.79
CA LEU A 195 18.68 -10.69 8.58
C LEU A 195 17.26 -11.19 8.34
N ASP A 196 16.29 -10.35 8.69
CA ASP A 196 14.90 -10.59 8.36
C ASP A 196 14.60 -10.12 6.92
N MET A 197 13.35 -10.30 6.49
CA MET A 197 12.90 -9.91 5.16
C MET A 197 13.12 -8.40 4.90
N GLU A 198 12.92 -7.53 5.88
CA GLU A 198 13.05 -6.08 5.69
C GLU A 198 14.50 -5.70 5.42
N ILE A 199 15.43 -6.18 6.27
CA ILE A 199 16.86 -5.90 6.10
C ILE A 199 17.39 -6.55 4.81
N LEU A 200 16.92 -7.77 4.49
CA LEU A 200 17.31 -8.46 3.26
C LEU A 200 16.91 -7.65 2.01
N LEU A 201 15.70 -7.09 1.98
CA LEU A 201 15.25 -6.25 0.86
C LEU A 201 16.08 -4.99 0.71
N ASP A 202 16.49 -4.36 1.82
CA ASP A 202 17.35 -3.18 1.78
C ASP A 202 18.73 -3.52 1.18
N ILE A 203 19.34 -4.63 1.59
CA ILE A 203 20.62 -5.11 1.03
C ILE A 203 20.46 -5.46 -0.46
N MET A 204 19.35 -6.09 -0.85
CA MET A 204 19.06 -6.39 -2.25
C MET A 204 18.88 -5.15 -3.11
N GLU A 205 18.30 -4.08 -2.55
CA GLU A 205 18.18 -2.80 -3.25
C GLU A 205 19.56 -2.17 -3.50
N ASP A 206 20.40 -2.13 -2.47
CA ASP A 206 21.77 -1.59 -2.55
C ASP A 206 22.64 -2.42 -3.52
N ALA A 207 22.43 -3.75 -3.59
CA ALA A 207 23.06 -4.64 -4.55
C ALA A 207 22.47 -4.55 -5.98
N GLY A 208 21.52 -3.66 -6.23
CA GLY A 208 20.88 -3.48 -7.53
C GLY A 208 20.15 -4.74 -8.02
N MET A 209 19.52 -5.48 -7.10
CA MET A 209 18.68 -6.65 -7.42
C MET A 209 17.19 -6.29 -7.55
N PHE A 210 16.83 -5.03 -7.35
CA PHE A 210 15.46 -4.57 -7.59
C PHE A 210 15.10 -4.61 -9.08
N PRO A 211 13.79 -4.78 -9.41
CA PRO A 211 13.36 -4.83 -10.80
C PRO A 211 13.63 -3.52 -11.52
N ASP A 212 13.75 -3.58 -12.85
CA ASP A 212 13.95 -2.39 -13.65
C ASP A 212 12.74 -1.45 -13.60
N ASP A 213 12.97 -0.18 -13.94
CA ASP A 213 11.96 0.87 -13.85
C ASP A 213 10.67 0.56 -14.61
N LYS A 214 10.76 -0.16 -15.74
CA LYS A 214 9.59 -0.55 -16.55
C LYS A 214 8.80 -1.67 -15.86
N THR A 215 9.46 -2.61 -15.21
CA THR A 215 8.78 -3.66 -14.45
C THR A 215 8.10 -3.08 -13.21
N ILE A 216 8.75 -2.17 -12.49
CA ILE A 216 8.13 -1.43 -11.37
C ILE A 216 6.87 -0.70 -11.83
N ASP A 217 6.94 -0.03 -12.98
CA ASP A 217 5.78 0.65 -13.59
C ASP A 217 4.62 -0.31 -13.88
N ARG A 218 4.91 -1.50 -14.43
CA ARG A 218 3.89 -2.54 -14.68
C ARG A 218 3.29 -3.08 -13.40
N ILE A 219 4.10 -3.31 -12.36
CA ILE A 219 3.63 -3.74 -11.04
C ILE A 219 2.67 -2.71 -10.45
N ILE A 220 3.03 -1.42 -10.51
CA ILE A 220 2.18 -0.33 -10.04
C ILE A 220 0.87 -0.26 -10.83
N ASP A 221 0.92 -0.36 -12.16
CA ASP A 221 -0.28 -0.34 -12.99
C ASP A 221 -1.21 -1.51 -12.67
N LYS A 222 -0.66 -2.71 -12.44
CA LYS A 222 -1.42 -3.88 -12.00
C LYS A 222 -2.09 -3.63 -10.64
N LYS A 223 -1.38 -3.04 -9.68
CA LYS A 223 -1.96 -2.66 -8.36
C LYS A 223 -3.09 -1.64 -8.52
N ILE A 224 -2.92 -0.64 -9.39
CA ILE A 224 -3.96 0.36 -9.69
C ILE A 224 -5.18 -0.28 -10.34
N PHE A 225 -4.97 -1.20 -11.29
CA PHE A 225 -6.03 -1.93 -11.97
C PHE A 225 -6.82 -2.81 -11.00
N ASN A 226 -6.14 -3.66 -10.23
CA ASN A 226 -6.76 -4.55 -9.25
C ASN A 226 -7.57 -3.77 -8.21
N ARG A 227 -7.06 -2.63 -7.72
CA ARG A 227 -7.80 -1.77 -6.78
C ARG A 227 -9.08 -1.23 -7.40
N ARG A 228 -9.05 -0.85 -8.68
CA ARG A 228 -10.23 -0.35 -9.39
C ARG A 228 -11.24 -1.44 -9.61
N GLU A 229 -10.81 -2.63 -10.01
CA GLU A 229 -11.68 -3.76 -10.23
C GLU A 229 -12.41 -4.15 -8.94
N LYS A 230 -11.68 -4.25 -7.82
CA LYS A 230 -12.28 -4.45 -6.49
C LYS A 230 -13.29 -3.36 -6.13
N LEU A 231 -12.95 -2.09 -6.36
CA LEU A 231 -13.89 -0.98 -6.13
C LEU A 231 -15.11 -1.03 -7.06
N GLN A 232 -14.95 -1.46 -8.31
CA GLN A 232 -16.05 -1.63 -9.25
C GLN A 232 -16.96 -2.79 -8.85
N ALA A 233 -16.40 -3.91 -8.38
CA ALA A 233 -17.16 -5.02 -7.85
C ALA A 233 -18.01 -4.59 -6.65
N VAL A 234 -17.40 -3.90 -5.67
CA VAL A 234 -18.12 -3.35 -4.51
C VAL A 234 -19.20 -2.35 -4.94
N LYS A 235 -18.90 -1.46 -5.90
CA LYS A 235 -19.90 -0.50 -6.42
C LYS A 235 -21.07 -1.19 -7.10
N LYS A 236 -20.82 -2.23 -7.90
CA LYS A 236 -21.87 -3.02 -8.55
C LYS A 236 -22.76 -3.72 -7.51
N GLU A 237 -22.16 -4.24 -6.45
CA GLU A 237 -22.91 -4.92 -5.40
C GLU A 237 -23.79 -3.95 -4.56
N ILE A 238 -23.22 -2.81 -4.15
CA ILE A 238 -23.95 -1.79 -3.37
C ILE A 238 -25.04 -1.13 -4.22
N LEU A 239 -24.74 -0.82 -5.48
CA LEU A 239 -25.66 -0.14 -6.40
C LEU A 239 -26.45 -1.14 -7.27
N ALA A 240 -26.64 -2.37 -6.80
CA ALA A 240 -27.43 -3.36 -7.50
C ALA A 240 -28.90 -2.93 -7.59
N PRO A 241 -29.58 -3.13 -8.74
CA PRO A 241 -30.97 -2.70 -8.92
C PRO A 241 -31.93 -3.34 -7.91
N LYS A 242 -31.63 -4.57 -7.47
CA LYS A 242 -32.39 -5.30 -6.46
C LYS A 242 -32.42 -4.58 -5.10
N ARG A 243 -31.40 -3.78 -4.76
CA ARG A 243 -31.30 -3.06 -3.47
C ARG A 243 -32.06 -1.73 -3.43
N ILE A 244 -32.55 -1.20 -4.57
CA ILE A 244 -33.31 0.06 -4.61
C ILE A 244 -34.56 -0.03 -3.71
N ARG A 245 -35.33 -1.13 -3.83
CA ARG A 245 -36.53 -1.35 -3.00
C ARG A 245 -36.19 -1.46 -1.52
N THR A 246 -35.09 -2.12 -1.18
CA THR A 246 -34.61 -2.26 0.20
C THR A 246 -34.19 -0.92 0.79
N TYR A 247 -33.46 -0.08 0.04
CA TYR A 247 -33.05 1.25 0.49
C TYR A 247 -34.25 2.20 0.67
N LEU A 248 -35.24 2.15 -0.23
CA LEU A 248 -36.50 2.88 -0.05
C LEU A 248 -37.27 2.39 1.19
N GLY A 249 -37.33 1.08 1.42
CA GLY A 249 -37.95 0.49 2.61
C GLY A 249 -37.29 0.95 3.90
N TYR A 250 -35.96 0.92 3.99
CA TYR A 250 -35.23 1.42 5.16
C TYR A 250 -35.36 2.92 5.34
N SER A 251 -35.34 3.71 4.27
CA SER A 251 -35.58 5.14 4.33
C SER A 251 -36.94 5.45 4.95
N LEU A 252 -38.00 4.77 4.50
CA LEU A 252 -39.34 4.95 5.03
C LEU A 252 -39.44 4.47 6.50
N PHE A 253 -38.85 3.32 6.82
CA PHE A 253 -38.82 2.77 8.18
C PHE A 253 -38.17 3.75 9.16
N PHE A 254 -36.97 4.25 8.86
CA PHE A 254 -36.28 5.21 9.73
C PHE A 254 -36.96 6.57 9.78
N PHE A 255 -37.64 6.98 8.71
CA PHE A 255 -38.46 8.19 8.72
C PHE A 255 -39.64 8.07 9.68
N VAL A 256 -40.32 6.92 9.71
CA VAL A 256 -41.41 6.65 10.68
C VAL A 256 -40.86 6.61 12.11
N LEU A 257 -39.73 5.94 12.35
CA LEU A 257 -39.07 5.91 13.66
C LEU A 257 -38.66 7.31 14.14
N SER A 258 -38.21 8.18 13.23
CA SER A 258 -37.88 9.57 13.54
C SER A 258 -39.08 10.34 14.10
N ARG A 259 -40.31 9.99 13.70
CA ARG A 259 -41.54 10.61 14.22
C ARG A 259 -42.06 9.99 15.52
N LEU A 260 -41.68 8.75 15.82
CA LEU A 260 -42.12 8.03 17.02
C LEU A 260 -41.21 8.27 18.24
N PHE A 261 -39.94 8.64 18.01
CA PHE A 261 -38.94 8.81 19.08
C PHE A 261 -38.32 10.20 19.07
N ASP A 262 -38.95 11.16 19.75
CA ASP A 262 -38.52 12.57 19.78
C ASP A 262 -37.06 12.76 20.22
N ARG A 263 -36.60 12.02 21.23
CA ARG A 263 -35.24 12.17 21.78
C ARG A 263 -34.13 11.76 20.81
N MET A 264 -34.43 10.89 19.84
CA MET A 264 -33.49 10.38 18.83
C MET A 264 -33.95 10.72 17.39
N SER A 265 -34.90 11.63 17.25
CA SER A 265 -35.56 11.94 15.98
C SER A 265 -34.57 12.39 14.90
N LEU A 266 -33.62 13.26 15.27
CA LEU A 266 -32.58 13.75 14.37
C LEU A 266 -31.65 12.63 13.86
N TYR A 267 -31.28 11.69 14.72
CA TYR A 267 -30.45 10.55 14.33
C TYR A 267 -31.14 9.70 13.25
N TYR A 268 -32.40 9.33 13.50
CA TYR A 268 -33.17 8.53 12.55
C TYR A 268 -33.47 9.30 11.25
N LEU A 269 -33.64 10.62 11.31
CA LEU A 269 -33.84 11.46 10.12
C LEU A 269 -32.59 11.49 9.24
N ILE A 270 -31.40 11.62 9.83
CA ILE A 270 -30.14 11.57 9.09
C ILE A 270 -29.96 10.21 8.41
N VAL A 271 -30.24 9.12 9.14
CA VAL A 271 -30.15 7.75 8.60
C VAL A 271 -31.16 7.53 7.46
N ALA A 272 -32.40 8.00 7.62
CA ALA A 272 -33.44 7.93 6.59
C ALA A 272 -33.03 8.69 5.31
N ALA A 273 -32.47 9.89 5.47
CA ALA A 273 -31.96 10.70 4.36
C ALA A 273 -30.78 10.01 3.65
N ALA A 274 -29.88 9.36 4.38
CA ALA A 274 -28.76 8.61 3.81
C ALA A 274 -29.23 7.43 2.94
N PHE A 275 -30.20 6.64 3.42
CA PHE A 275 -30.79 5.55 2.64
C PHE A 275 -31.56 6.04 1.41
N LEU A 276 -32.26 7.17 1.51
CA LEU A 276 -32.94 7.79 0.38
C LEU A 276 -31.92 8.24 -0.68
N ALA A 277 -30.85 8.91 -0.26
CA ALA A 277 -29.76 9.31 -1.16
C ALA A 277 -29.14 8.09 -1.86
N LEU A 278 -28.90 6.98 -1.15
CA LEU A 278 -28.42 5.73 -1.74
C LEU A 278 -29.40 5.15 -2.77
N ALA A 279 -30.71 5.16 -2.49
CA ALA A 279 -31.72 4.71 -3.45
C ALA A 279 -31.71 5.53 -4.74
N VAL A 280 -31.64 6.87 -4.61
CA VAL A 280 -31.58 7.80 -5.74
C VAL A 280 -30.29 7.60 -6.55
N LEU A 281 -29.14 7.52 -5.88
CA LEU A 281 -27.85 7.27 -6.53
C LEU A 281 -27.84 5.93 -7.29
N THR A 282 -28.41 4.89 -6.67
CA THR A 282 -28.54 3.56 -7.29
C THR A 282 -29.44 3.60 -8.52
N TRP A 283 -30.55 4.32 -8.46
CA TRP A 283 -31.47 4.50 -9.58
C TRP A 283 -30.81 5.26 -10.74
N PHE A 284 -30.13 6.37 -10.47
CA PHE A 284 -29.38 7.11 -11.50
C PHE A 284 -28.27 6.29 -12.13
N TYR A 285 -27.54 5.50 -11.34
CA TYR A 285 -26.48 4.63 -11.83
C TYR A 285 -27.00 3.54 -12.78
N ASN A 286 -28.08 2.85 -12.39
CA ASN A 286 -28.68 1.79 -13.19
C ASN A 286 -29.39 2.32 -14.44
N ARG A 287 -29.92 3.55 -14.41
CA ARG A 287 -30.45 4.22 -15.61
C ARG A 287 -29.37 4.46 -16.66
N LYS A 288 -28.14 4.75 -16.23
CA LYS A 288 -27.00 5.01 -17.12
C LYS A 288 -26.33 3.73 -17.63
N ASN A 289 -26.38 2.67 -16.83
CA ASN A 289 -25.85 1.35 -17.16
C ASN A 289 -26.95 0.30 -16.95
N PRO A 290 -27.89 0.14 -17.89
CA PRO A 290 -28.91 -0.89 -17.78
C PRO A 290 -28.23 -2.27 -17.78
N GLU A 291 -28.26 -2.96 -16.64
CA GLU A 291 -27.92 -4.38 -16.61
C GLU A 291 -28.92 -5.11 -17.50
N LYS A 292 -28.42 -5.77 -18.55
CA LYS A 292 -29.23 -6.76 -19.27
C LYS A 292 -29.60 -7.83 -18.25
N PRO A 293 -30.89 -8.12 -18.03
CA PRO A 293 -31.28 -9.17 -17.12
C PRO A 293 -30.69 -10.50 -17.62
N GLU A 294 -29.89 -11.15 -16.78
CA GLU A 294 -29.48 -12.53 -17.01
C GLU A 294 -30.73 -13.41 -16.99
N GLU A 295 -31.12 -13.92 -18.17
CA GLU A 295 -32.07 -15.00 -18.34
C GLU A 295 -31.51 -16.28 -17.70
N GLN A 296 -31.65 -16.42 -16.37
CA GLN A 296 -31.31 -17.65 -15.65
C GLN A 296 -32.51 -18.30 -14.96
N GLY A 297 -33.72 -18.12 -15.51
CA GLY A 297 -34.95 -18.56 -14.85
C GLY A 297 -35.89 -19.50 -15.62
N LEU A 298 -35.60 -19.90 -16.87
CA LEU A 298 -36.64 -20.52 -17.72
C LEU A 298 -36.28 -21.82 -18.47
N LEU A 299 -35.10 -22.41 -18.26
CA LEU A 299 -34.72 -23.67 -18.94
C LEU A 299 -34.55 -24.89 -18.02
N LEU A 300 -35.14 -24.89 -16.81
CA LEU A 300 -35.19 -26.08 -15.93
C LEU A 300 -36.58 -26.28 -15.31
N LYS A 301 -37.61 -26.35 -16.15
CA LYS A 301 -38.88 -27.01 -15.82
C LYS A 301 -39.46 -27.72 -17.05
N LYS A 302 -38.81 -28.81 -17.45
CA LYS A 302 -39.52 -29.95 -18.07
C LYS A 302 -39.34 -31.13 -17.11
N PRO A 303 -40.38 -31.56 -16.39
CA PRO A 303 -40.32 -32.83 -15.68
C PRO A 303 -40.32 -33.96 -16.70
N VAL A 304 -39.23 -34.72 -16.76
CA VAL A 304 -39.19 -36.06 -17.33
C VAL A 304 -39.51 -37.03 -16.21
N HIS A 305 -40.71 -37.60 -16.22
CA HIS A 305 -41.02 -38.94 -15.70
C HIS A 305 -42.28 -39.43 -16.45
N LYS A 306 -42.11 -40.34 -17.41
CA LYS A 306 -42.07 -41.82 -17.30
C LYS A 306 -43.48 -42.45 -17.28
N ALA A 307 -43.85 -43.05 -18.41
CA ALA A 307 -44.15 -44.47 -18.54
C ALA A 307 -43.75 -44.90 -19.95
#